data_AF-A0A7I0EF00-F1
#
_entry.id   AF-A0A7I0EF00-F1
#
_cell.length_a   1.000
_cell.length_b   1.000
_cell.length_c   1.000
_cell.angle_alpha   90.00
_cell.angle_beta   90.00
_cell.angle_gamma   90.00
#
_symmetry.space_group_name_H-M   'P 1'
#
loop_
_entity.id
_entity.type
_entity.pdbx_description
1 polymer ?
#
loop_
_entity_poly.entity_id
_entity_poly.type
_entity_poly.pdbx_seq_one_letter_code
_entity_poly.pdbx_strand_id
1 'polypeptide(L)'
;MISVQESSDAASARSYFDTMQGNLAPVQTIEGLANLGLPAYETTDGVVVFVKDNMTLQVDARKLTDKVGPHGVTRTAFSYQVATAILGCWTAH
;
A
#
# COMPACT_ATOMS: atom_id res chain seq x y z
N MET A 1 9.18 4.27 -5.07
CA MET A 1 8.45 5.56 -5.00
C MET A 1 7.42 5.43 -3.90
N ILE A 2 7.26 6.47 -3.09
CA ILE A 2 6.26 6.54 -2.03
C ILE A 2 5.36 7.73 -2.37
N SER A 3 4.05 7.53 -2.33
CA SER A 3 3.08 8.59 -2.60
C SER A 3 1.85 8.43 -1.73
N VAL A 4 1.26 9.55 -1.31
CA VAL A 4 -0.03 9.61 -0.64
C VAL A 4 -0.96 10.45 -1.50
N GLN A 5 -2.12 9.92 -1.82
CA GLN A 5 -3.22 10.65 -2.43
C GLN A 5 -4.24 10.98 -1.34
N GLU A 6 -4.45 12.26 -1.07
CA GLU A 6 -5.56 12.72 -0.23
C GLU A 6 -6.80 12.96 -1.09
N SER A 7 -7.95 12.51 -0.60
CA SER A 7 -9.26 12.68 -1.23
C SER A 7 -10.15 13.60 -0.40
N SER A 8 -11.26 14.06 -0.96
CA SER A 8 -12.22 14.93 -0.25
C SER A 8 -12.81 14.28 1.01
N ASP A 9 -12.94 12.96 1.01
CA ASP A 9 -13.56 12.16 2.06
C ASP A 9 -13.14 10.69 1.94
N ALA A 10 -13.53 9.87 2.92
CA ALA A 10 -13.19 8.46 2.98
C ALA A 10 -13.81 7.62 1.85
N ALA A 11 -15.01 7.97 1.37
CA ALA A 11 -15.64 7.24 0.27
C ALA A 11 -14.91 7.51 -1.05
N SER A 12 -14.49 8.75 -1.27
CA SER A 12 -13.66 9.16 -2.41
C SER A 12 -12.29 8.48 -2.38
N ALA A 13 -11.66 8.39 -1.20
CA ALA A 13 -10.41 7.64 -1.02
C ALA A 13 -10.59 6.15 -1.33
N ARG A 14 -11.70 5.55 -0.89
CA ARG A 14 -12.03 4.16 -1.20
C ARG A 14 -12.22 3.94 -2.70
N SER A 15 -12.94 4.84 -3.38
CA SER A 15 -13.13 4.76 -4.83
C SER A 15 -11.81 4.86 -5.60
N TYR A 16 -10.91 5.75 -5.17
CA TYR A 16 -9.57 5.86 -5.73
C TYR A 16 -8.75 4.58 -5.52
N PHE A 17 -8.77 4.01 -4.31
CA PHE A 17 -8.13 2.75 -3.96
C PHE A 17 -8.60 1.59 -4.86
N ASP A 18 -9.91 1.45 -5.06
CA ASP A 18 -10.51 0.40 -5.90
C ASP A 18 -10.16 0.59 -7.39
N THR A 19 -10.11 1.85 -7.86
CA THR A 19 -9.67 2.19 -9.22
C THR A 19 -8.20 1.80 -9.45
N MET A 20 -7.34 2.13 -8.48
CA MET A 20 -5.92 1.78 -8.53
C MET A 20 -5.71 0.26 -8.52
N GLN A 21 -6.58 -0.48 -7.82
CA GLN A 21 -6.52 -1.94 -7.78
C GLN A 21 -6.68 -2.55 -9.18
N GLY A 22 -7.63 -2.03 -9.97
CA GLY A 22 -7.84 -2.45 -11.36
C GLY A 22 -6.67 -2.15 -12.28
N ASN A 23 -5.96 -1.04 -12.04
CA ASN A 23 -4.78 -0.65 -12.84
C ASN A 23 -3.52 -1.46 -12.51
N LEU A 24 -3.46 -2.06 -11.32
CA LEU A 24 -2.32 -2.84 -10.85
C LEU A 24 -2.51 -4.37 -10.98
N ALA A 25 -3.68 -4.83 -11.43
CA ALA A 25 -3.99 -6.25 -11.51
C ALA A 25 -2.91 -7.04 -12.31
N PRO A 26 -2.47 -8.21 -11.83
CA PRO A 26 -3.02 -8.96 -10.70
C PRO A 26 -2.53 -8.46 -9.33
N VAL A 27 -3.45 -8.39 -8.36
CA VAL A 27 -3.16 -8.06 -6.96
C VAL A 27 -3.70 -9.12 -6.00
N GLN A 28 -3.19 -9.13 -4.78
CA GLN A 28 -3.67 -9.95 -3.66
C GLN A 28 -4.08 -9.04 -2.50
N THR A 29 -5.27 -9.27 -1.93
CA THR A 29 -5.73 -8.55 -0.74
C THR A 29 -4.94 -9.00 0.49
N ILE A 30 -4.56 -8.05 1.35
CA ILE A 30 -3.93 -8.33 2.64
C ILE A 30 -5.02 -8.46 3.71
N GLU A 31 -5.58 -9.68 3.85
CA GLU A 31 -6.78 -9.93 4.66
C GLU A 31 -6.63 -9.53 6.14
N GLY A 32 -5.47 -9.79 6.75
CA GLY A 32 -5.23 -9.51 8.16
C GLY A 32 -5.41 -8.04 8.55
N LEU A 33 -5.11 -7.11 7.63
CA LEU A 33 -5.26 -5.67 7.85
C LEU A 33 -6.66 -5.16 7.47
N ALA A 34 -7.27 -5.76 6.44
CA ALA A 34 -8.66 -5.46 6.08
C ALA A 34 -9.61 -5.70 7.27
N ASN A 35 -9.39 -6.77 8.03
CA ASN A 35 -10.17 -7.08 9.24
C ASN A 35 -9.98 -6.07 10.39
N LEU A 36 -8.97 -5.21 10.31
CA LEU A 36 -8.70 -4.13 11.27
C LEU A 36 -9.16 -2.75 10.76
N GLY A 37 -9.94 -2.72 9.68
CA GLY A 37 -10.41 -1.47 9.07
C GLY A 37 -9.35 -0.77 8.22
N LEU A 38 -8.30 -1.48 7.81
CA LEU A 38 -7.23 -0.98 6.92
C LEU A 38 -7.17 -1.82 5.65
N PRO A 39 -8.10 -1.62 4.69
CA PRO A 39 -8.04 -2.33 3.43
C PRO A 39 -6.73 -2.09 2.70
N ALA A 40 -6.17 -3.16 2.18
CA ALA A 40 -4.88 -3.12 1.50
C ALA A 40 -4.75 -4.26 0.50
N TYR A 41 -3.93 -4.05 -0.52
CA TYR A 41 -3.53 -5.09 -1.46
C TYR A 41 -2.08 -4.91 -1.88
N GLU A 42 -1.52 -5.98 -2.44
CA GLU A 42 -0.16 -6.03 -2.94
C GLU A 42 -0.06 -6.71 -4.29
N THR A 43 0.97 -6.37 -5.04
CA THR A 43 1.40 -7.10 -6.24
C THR A 43 2.58 -7.99 -5.91
N THR A 44 2.77 -9.05 -6.69
CA THR A 44 3.93 -9.94 -6.56
C THR A 44 5.26 -9.29 -6.98
N ASP A 45 5.20 -8.17 -7.71
CA ASP A 45 6.37 -7.45 -8.24
C ASP A 45 6.81 -6.24 -7.39
N GLY A 46 6.09 -5.91 -6.32
CA GLY A 46 6.57 -5.00 -5.28
C GLY A 46 5.78 -3.71 -5.06
N VAL A 47 4.49 -3.68 -5.39
CA VAL A 47 3.59 -2.58 -5.03
C VAL A 47 2.73 -2.98 -3.85
N VAL A 48 2.58 -2.08 -2.88
CA VAL A 48 1.62 -2.22 -1.77
C VAL A 48 0.81 -0.94 -1.67
N VAL A 49 -0.51 -1.08 -1.53
CA VAL A 49 -1.44 0.04 -1.41
C VAL A 49 -2.32 -0.12 -0.19
N PHE A 50 -2.51 0.96 0.55
CA PHE A 50 -3.36 1.06 1.74
C PHE A 50 -4.35 2.21 1.59
N VAL A 51 -5.55 2.06 2.15
CA VAL A 51 -6.48 3.18 2.36
C VAL A 51 -6.79 3.33 3.84
N LYS A 52 -6.72 4.56 4.34
CA LYS A 52 -7.04 4.96 5.71
C LYS A 52 -7.56 6.40 5.71
N ASP A 53 -8.65 6.64 6.45
CA ASP A 53 -9.33 7.93 6.49
C ASP A 53 -9.67 8.42 5.06
N ASN A 54 -9.32 9.66 4.71
CA ASN A 54 -9.48 10.21 3.37
C ASN A 54 -8.24 10.04 2.48
N MET A 55 -7.32 9.13 2.79
CA MET A 55 -6.04 9.01 2.06
C MET A 55 -5.76 7.60 1.56
N THR A 56 -5.04 7.52 0.44
CA THR A 56 -4.51 6.28 -0.13
C THR A 56 -2.99 6.36 -0.23
N LEU A 57 -2.29 5.45 0.46
CA LEU A 57 -0.84 5.32 0.43
C LEU A 57 -0.45 4.25 -0.59
N GLN A 58 0.48 4.57 -1.49
CA GLN A 58 1.13 3.62 -2.38
C GLN A 58 2.64 3.59 -2.13
N VAL A 59 3.18 2.38 -1.98
CA VAL A 59 4.62 2.12 -1.99
C VAL A 59 4.95 1.22 -3.17
N ASP A 60 5.73 1.73 -4.12
CA ASP A 60 6.16 1.03 -5.33
C ASP A 60 7.67 0.80 -5.32
N ALA A 61 8.09 -0.45 -5.13
CA ALA A 61 9.49 -0.87 -5.11
C ALA A 61 9.96 -1.49 -6.44
N ARG A 62 9.17 -1.44 -7.53
CA ARG A 62 9.50 -2.09 -8.81
C ARG A 62 10.76 -1.57 -9.50
N LYS A 63 11.26 -0.40 -9.08
CA LYS A 63 12.53 0.18 -9.56
C LYS A 63 13.76 -0.28 -8.77
N LEU A 64 13.59 -1.04 -7.69
CA LEU A 64 14.69 -1.65 -6.95
C LEU A 64 15.11 -2.97 -7.61
N THR A 65 16.08 -3.69 -7.05
CA THR A 65 16.38 -5.09 -7.37
C THR A 65 15.36 -6.03 -6.72
N ASP A 66 15.16 -7.25 -7.23
CA ASP A 66 14.12 -8.20 -6.74
C ASP A 66 14.24 -8.48 -5.24
N LYS A 67 15.48 -8.40 -4.76
CA LYS A 67 15.85 -8.50 -3.37
C LYS A 67 16.50 -7.20 -2.91
N VAL A 68 16.14 -6.74 -1.72
CA VAL A 68 16.60 -5.49 -1.12
C VAL A 68 17.42 -5.79 0.12
N GLY A 69 18.59 -5.16 0.22
CA GLY A 69 19.46 -5.23 1.40
C GLY A 69 20.16 -6.58 1.62
N PRO A 70 20.97 -6.69 2.69
CA PRO A 70 21.83 -7.85 2.95
C PRO A 70 21.07 -9.13 3.31
N HIS A 71 19.80 -9.01 3.72
CA HIS A 71 18.96 -10.15 4.09
C HIS A 71 18.06 -10.65 2.95
N GLY A 72 18.17 -10.05 1.75
CA GLY A 72 17.43 -10.52 0.58
C GLY A 72 15.91 -10.41 0.71
N VAL A 73 15.42 -9.31 1.29
CA VAL A 73 13.98 -9.03 1.45
C VAL A 73 13.36 -8.82 0.08
N THR A 74 12.23 -9.44 -0.23
CA THR A 74 11.56 -9.20 -1.53
C THR A 74 11.08 -7.76 -1.64
N ARG A 75 10.94 -7.23 -2.86
CA ARG A 75 10.35 -5.90 -3.08
C ARG A 75 8.97 -5.74 -2.43
N THR A 76 8.10 -6.75 -2.51
CA THR A 76 6.77 -6.73 -1.88
C THR A 76 6.87 -6.64 -0.35
N ALA A 77 7.70 -7.48 0.27
CA ALA A 77 7.90 -7.44 1.72
C ALA A 77 8.52 -6.10 2.17
N PHE A 78 9.44 -5.54 1.38
CA PHE A 78 10.01 -4.23 1.63
C PHE A 78 8.95 -3.12 1.54
N SER A 79 8.13 -3.11 0.48
CA SER A 79 7.03 -2.15 0.33
C SER A 79 6.03 -2.23 1.49
N TYR A 80 5.70 -3.44 1.94
CA TYR A 80 4.85 -3.66 3.11
C TYR A 80 5.45 -3.10 4.41
N GLN A 81 6.74 -3.34 4.66
CA GLN A 81 7.44 -2.81 5.83
C GLN A 81 7.47 -1.27 5.83
N VAL A 82 7.76 -0.66 4.68
CA VAL A 82 7.74 0.81 4.56
C VAL A 82 6.33 1.35 4.79
N ALA A 83 5.32 0.74 4.18
CA ALA A 83 3.94 1.18 4.33
C ALA A 83 3.44 1.08 5.78
N THR A 84 3.73 -0.03 6.46
CA THR A 84 3.35 -0.21 7.88
C THR A 84 4.11 0.72 8.81
N ALA A 85 5.37 1.06 8.54
CA ALA A 85 6.10 2.07 9.29
C ALA A 85 5.46 3.47 9.14
N ILE A 86 5.03 3.83 7.92
CA ILE A 86 4.30 5.09 7.66
C ILE A 86 2.96 5.09 8.40
N LEU A 87 2.17 4.02 8.29
CA LEU A 87 0.89 3.87 8.98
C LEU A 87 1.05 3.95 10.51
N GLY A 88 2.12 3.39 11.07
CA GLY A 88 2.40 3.46 12.51
C GLY A 88 2.70 4.89 13.00
N CYS A 89 3.19 5.76 12.12
CA CYS A 89 3.41 7.18 12.43
C CYS A 89 2.20 8.06 12.09
N TRP A 90 1.18 7.49 11.44
CA TRP A 90 0.05 8.22 10.93
C TRP A 90 -0.96 8.53 12.04
N THR A 91 -0.86 9.74 12.57
CA THR A 91 -1.83 10.27 13.54
C THR A 91 -3.11 10.69 12.83
N ALA A 92 -4.27 10.35 13.39
CA ALA A 92 -5.56 10.83 12.89
C ALA A 92 -5.55 12.36 12.76
N HIS A 93 -6.14 12.87 11.69
CA HIS A 93 -6.45 14.29 11.51
C HIS A 93 -7.90 14.55 11.90
#